data_AF-A0A9Q4CDQ7-F1
#
_entry.id   AF-A0A9Q4CDQ7-F1
#
_cell.length_a   1.000
_cell.length_b   1.000
_cell.length_c   1.000
_cell.angle_alpha   90.00
_cell.angle_beta   90.00
_cell.angle_gamma   90.00
#
_symmetry.space_group_name_H-M   'P 1'
#
loop_
_entity.id
_entity.type
_entity.pdbx_description
1 polymer ?
#
loop_
_entity_poly.entity_id
_entity_poly.type
_entity_poly.pdbx_seq_one_letter_code
_entity_poly.pdbx_strand_id
1 'polypeptide(L)'
;MDAARYWLELLALTAPDDRLIRELNGWTGKDIDAAATELQQRGLVIEARRRGATRTRFLPGGWMEVSGPDRPMEVWKAPHHLLWEDDRVHGMIPGCPQVVPPAELYLDVWERIRGGDEPGYTELRTTPHRRKRR
;
A
#
# COMPACT_ATOMS: atom_id res chain seq x y z
N MET A 1 2.45 5.06 -20.05
CA MET A 1 2.84 6.06 -19.01
C MET A 1 1.88 6.02 -17.84
N ASP A 2 0.58 5.87 -18.09
CA ASP A 2 -0.46 5.80 -17.05
C ASP A 2 -0.24 4.67 -16.05
N ALA A 3 0.07 3.45 -16.50
CA ALA A 3 0.40 2.33 -15.61
C ALA A 3 1.53 2.66 -14.63
N ALA A 4 2.60 3.32 -15.08
CA ALA A 4 3.71 3.71 -14.23
C ALA A 4 3.31 4.76 -13.19
N ARG A 5 2.51 5.76 -13.58
CA ARG A 5 1.97 6.77 -12.66
C ARG A 5 1.09 6.13 -11.61
N TYR A 6 0.15 5.29 -12.04
CA TYR A 6 -0.76 4.58 -11.14
C TYR A 6 -0.01 3.67 -10.17
N TRP A 7 1.04 3.00 -10.64
CA TRP A 7 1.86 2.17 -9.77
C TRP A 7 2.60 2.97 -8.70
N LEU A 8 3.20 4.11 -9.05
CA LEU A 8 3.83 5.01 -8.07
C LEU A 8 2.83 5.54 -7.03
N GLU A 9 1.61 5.88 -7.45
CA GLU A 9 0.53 6.28 -6.53
C GLU A 9 0.14 5.14 -5.59
N LEU A 10 0.05 3.91 -6.10
CA LEU A 10 -0.20 2.73 -5.30
C LEU A 10 0.95 2.41 -4.34
N LEU A 11 2.20 2.70 -4.69
CA LEU A 11 3.38 2.54 -3.84
C LEU A 11 3.40 3.57 -2.70
N ALA A 12 3.18 4.84 -3.03
CA ALA A 12 3.36 5.96 -2.11
C ALA A 12 2.17 6.18 -1.16
N LEU A 13 0.94 6.19 -1.69
CA LEU A 13 -0.22 6.65 -0.93
C LEU A 13 -0.73 5.54 0.02
N THR A 14 -1.11 5.93 1.24
CA THR A 14 -1.54 5.00 2.31
C THR A 14 -2.66 4.06 1.85
N ALA A 15 -3.76 4.63 1.33
CA ALA A 15 -4.91 3.88 0.85
C ALA A 15 -5.66 4.68 -0.24
N PRO A 16 -5.07 4.81 -1.44
CA PRO A 16 -5.71 5.51 -2.54
C PRO A 16 -6.90 4.69 -3.05
N ASP A 17 -8.10 5.27 -2.94
CA ASP A 17 -9.31 4.74 -3.57
C ASP A 17 -9.47 5.31 -4.99
N ASP A 18 -10.36 4.70 -5.77
CA ASP A 18 -10.58 5.11 -7.16
C ASP A 18 -11.09 6.56 -7.26
N ARG A 19 -11.66 7.16 -6.20
CA ARG A 19 -12.05 8.57 -6.21
C ARG A 19 -10.81 9.46 -6.21
N LEU A 20 -9.88 9.21 -5.28
CA LEU A 20 -8.63 9.96 -5.19
C LEU A 20 -7.81 9.85 -6.48
N ILE A 21 -7.71 8.65 -7.06
CA ILE A 21 -6.93 8.43 -8.30
C ILE A 21 -7.53 9.21 -9.47
N ARG A 22 -8.87 9.24 -9.60
CA ARG A 22 -9.54 10.05 -10.62
C ARG A 22 -9.29 11.54 -10.43
N GLU A 23 -9.36 12.03 -9.20
CA GLU A 23 -9.13 13.43 -8.87
C GLU A 23 -7.69 13.86 -9.17
N LEU A 24 -6.69 13.06 -8.80
CA LEU A 24 -5.28 13.36 -9.03
C LEU A 24 -4.92 13.38 -10.52
N ASN A 25 -5.50 12.46 -11.29
CA ASN A 25 -5.09 12.23 -12.68
C ASN A 25 -6.02 12.80 -13.74
N GLY A 26 -7.20 13.30 -13.35
CA GLY A 26 -8.26 13.66 -14.30
C GLY A 26 -8.78 12.43 -15.07
N TRP A 27 -8.74 11.26 -14.44
CA TRP A 27 -9.06 9.98 -15.07
C TRP A 27 -10.52 9.58 -14.90
N THR A 28 -10.96 8.67 -15.77
CA THR A 28 -12.19 7.89 -15.62
C THR A 28 -11.91 6.53 -14.99
N GLY A 29 -12.96 5.78 -14.64
CA GLY A 29 -12.81 4.40 -14.19
C GLY A 29 -12.12 3.50 -15.23
N LYS A 30 -12.41 3.71 -16.52
CA LYS A 30 -11.80 2.94 -17.61
C LYS A 30 -10.29 3.15 -17.71
N ASP A 31 -9.82 4.35 -17.41
CA ASP A 31 -8.38 4.65 -17.43
C ASP A 31 -7.66 3.93 -16.29
N ILE A 32 -8.28 3.90 -15.10
CA ILE A 32 -7.78 3.10 -13.96
C ILE A 32 -7.77 1.60 -14.33
N ASP A 33 -8.86 1.09 -14.92
CA ASP A 33 -8.96 -0.32 -15.31
C ASP A 33 -7.87 -0.71 -16.32
N ALA A 34 -7.61 0.15 -17.31
CA ALA A 34 -6.57 -0.07 -18.32
C ALA A 34 -5.16 -0.07 -17.68
N ALA A 35 -4.86 0.92 -16.84
CA ALA A 35 -3.59 0.99 -16.12
C ALA A 35 -3.40 -0.22 -15.18
N ALA A 36 -4.45 -0.61 -14.46
CA ALA A 36 -4.43 -1.77 -13.57
C ALA A 36 -4.19 -3.08 -14.33
N THR A 37 -4.85 -3.26 -15.47
CA THR A 37 -4.71 -4.46 -16.30
C THR A 37 -3.25 -4.66 -16.74
N GLU A 38 -2.59 -3.60 -17.19
CA GLU A 38 -1.17 -3.67 -17.56
C GLU A 38 -0.29 -4.07 -16.37
N LEU A 39 -0.53 -3.50 -15.19
CA LEU A 39 0.25 -3.81 -13.98
C LEU A 39 0.01 -5.23 -13.47
N GLN A 40 -1.22 -5.74 -13.58
CA GLN A 40 -1.59 -7.10 -13.22
C GLN A 40 -0.90 -8.13 -14.12
N GLN A 41 -0.86 -7.88 -15.43
CA GLN A 41 -0.14 -8.75 -16.38
C GLN A 41 1.36 -8.85 -16.06
N ARG A 42 1.93 -7.80 -15.45
CA ARG A 42 3.32 -7.75 -14.99
C ARG A 42 3.51 -8.26 -13.55
N GLY A 43 2.43 -8.64 -12.86
CA GLY A 43 2.47 -9.08 -11.45
C GLY A 43 2.78 -7.98 -10.44
N LEU A 44 2.76 -6.71 -10.84
CA LEU A 44 3.09 -5.55 -9.98
C LEU A 44 1.91 -5.09 -9.11
N VAL A 45 0.69 -5.47 -9.51
CA VAL A 45 -0.56 -5.22 -8.78
C VAL A 45 -1.38 -6.50 -8.78
N ILE A 46 -2.05 -6.77 -7.67
CA ILE A 46 -2.98 -7.88 -7.53
C ILE A 46 -4.39 -7.38 -7.30
N GLU A 47 -5.37 -8.14 -7.77
CA GLU A 47 -6.75 -8.03 -7.29
C GLU A 47 -6.96 -8.97 -6.11
N ALA A 48 -7.44 -8.42 -5.00
CA ALA A 48 -7.68 -9.17 -3.79
C ALA A 48 -8.83 -8.55 -2.99
N ARG A 49 -9.34 -9.30 -2.00
CA ARG A 49 -10.19 -8.76 -0.94
C ARG A 49 -9.39 -8.73 0.34
N ARG A 50 -9.12 -7.52 0.85
CA ARG A 50 -8.43 -7.32 2.13
C ARG A 50 -9.40 -6.81 3.19
N ARG A 51 -9.28 -7.31 4.42
CA ARG A 51 -10.18 -6.92 5.50
C ARG A 51 -10.02 -5.43 5.81
N GLY A 52 -11.15 -4.71 5.85
CA GLY A 52 -11.20 -3.28 6.12
C GLY A 52 -10.82 -2.38 4.94
N ALA A 53 -10.47 -2.94 3.78
CA ALA A 53 -10.23 -2.14 2.58
C ALA A 53 -11.54 -1.90 1.80
N THR A 54 -11.65 -0.71 1.22
CA THR A 54 -12.74 -0.32 0.31
C THR A 54 -12.35 -0.43 -1.17
N ARG A 55 -11.10 -0.78 -1.46
CA ARG A 55 -10.51 -0.96 -2.80
C ARG A 55 -10.19 -2.42 -3.07
N THR A 56 -9.97 -2.77 -4.34
CA THR A 56 -9.73 -4.14 -4.80
C THR A 56 -8.32 -4.38 -5.35
N ARG A 57 -7.57 -3.31 -5.63
CA ARG A 57 -6.22 -3.36 -6.23
C ARG A 57 -5.17 -3.02 -5.19
N PHE A 58 -4.16 -3.88 -5.08
CA PHE A 58 -3.14 -3.80 -4.04
C PHE A 58 -1.75 -4.13 -4.60
N LEU A 59 -0.73 -3.67 -3.89
CA LEU A 59 0.61 -4.21 -4.08
C LEU A 59 0.64 -5.69 -3.60
N PRO A 60 1.45 -6.55 -4.23
CA PRO A 60 1.78 -7.86 -3.68
C PRO A 60 2.36 -7.74 -2.27
N GLY A 61 2.02 -8.68 -1.39
CA GLY A 61 2.65 -8.80 -0.07
C GLY A 61 1.72 -8.73 1.13
N GLY A 62 2.32 -8.41 2.27
CA GLY A 62 1.69 -8.37 3.58
C GLY A 62 0.63 -7.28 3.72
N TRP A 63 -0.34 -7.50 4.62
CA TRP A 63 -1.44 -6.59 4.88
C TRP A 63 -1.50 -6.26 6.37
N MET A 64 -1.51 -4.97 6.71
CA MET A 64 -1.72 -4.49 8.08
C MET A 64 -3.19 -4.11 8.25
N GLU A 65 -3.91 -4.87 9.07
CA GLU A 65 -5.25 -4.47 9.49
C GLU A 65 -5.19 -3.27 10.46
N VAL A 66 -6.27 -2.52 10.61
CA VAL A 66 -6.32 -1.39 11.54
C VAL A 66 -6.90 -1.78 12.91
N SER A 67 -6.43 -1.15 13.98
CA SER A 67 -7.03 -1.14 15.32
C SER A 67 -7.35 0.31 15.74
N GLY A 68 -8.34 0.94 15.11
CA GLY A 68 -8.66 2.35 15.38
C GLY A 68 -9.30 3.08 14.19
N PRO A 69 -9.25 4.43 14.19
CA PRO A 69 -9.86 5.27 13.16
C PRO A 69 -9.03 5.35 11.87
N ASP A 70 -7.83 4.79 11.84
CA ASP A 70 -6.93 4.81 10.69
C ASP A 70 -7.41 3.89 9.56
N ARG A 71 -6.64 3.85 8.46
CA ARG A 71 -6.92 2.98 7.31
C ARG A 71 -5.90 1.84 7.24
N PRO A 72 -6.34 0.60 6.97
CA PRO A 72 -5.41 -0.51 6.77
C PRO A 72 -4.59 -0.30 5.49
N MET A 73 -3.38 -0.85 5.45
CA MET A 73 -2.44 -0.65 4.34
C MET A 73 -1.54 -1.86 4.09
N GLU A 74 -0.88 -1.89 2.93
CA GLU A 74 0.16 -2.87 2.63
C GLU A 74 1.38 -2.64 3.52
N VAL A 75 1.93 -3.72 4.11
CA VAL A 75 3.07 -3.66 5.06
C VAL A 75 4.26 -2.89 4.48
N TRP A 76 4.50 -3.05 3.18
CA TRP A 76 5.63 -2.41 2.48
C TRP A 76 5.62 -0.87 2.55
N LYS A 77 4.44 -0.27 2.77
CA LYS A 77 4.26 1.19 2.88
C LYS A 77 4.52 1.74 4.27
N ALA A 78 4.51 0.89 5.29
CA ALA A 78 4.62 1.30 6.69
C ALA A 78 5.84 2.21 6.96
N PRO A 79 7.04 1.97 6.39
CA PRO A 79 8.20 2.83 6.62
C PRO A 79 8.04 4.29 6.18
N HIS A 80 7.08 4.58 5.31
CA HIS A 80 6.85 5.93 4.78
C HIS A 80 5.80 6.75 5.56
N HIS A 81 5.21 6.17 6.61
CA HIS A 81 4.09 6.78 7.34
C HIS A 81 4.39 6.83 8.84
N LEU A 82 3.83 7.83 9.53
CA LEU A 82 3.99 7.99 10.98
C LEU A 82 3.13 6.98 11.76
N LEU A 83 3.69 5.79 11.96
CA LEU A 83 3.09 4.66 12.66
C LEU A 83 3.86 4.31 13.94
N TRP A 84 3.15 3.79 14.94
CA TRP A 84 3.79 3.03 16.01
C TRP A 84 4.27 1.66 15.51
N GLU A 85 5.28 1.10 16.16
CA GLU A 85 5.74 -0.27 15.87
C GLU A 85 4.71 -1.27 16.42
N ASP A 86 3.86 -1.79 15.53
CA ASP A 86 2.76 -2.69 15.87
C ASP A 86 2.47 -3.66 14.70
N ASP A 87 1.72 -4.74 14.96
CA ASP A 87 1.30 -5.70 13.93
C ASP A 87 0.09 -5.20 13.11
N ARG A 88 -0.48 -4.07 13.53
CA ARG A 88 -1.63 -3.39 12.94
C ARG A 88 -1.27 -1.94 12.61
N VAL A 89 -2.06 -1.34 11.72
CA VAL A 89 -1.97 0.11 11.51
C VAL A 89 -2.43 0.80 12.79
N HIS A 90 -1.48 1.48 13.42
CA HIS A 90 -1.68 2.32 14.58
C HIS A 90 -0.91 3.62 14.35
N GLY A 91 -1.61 4.65 13.86
CA GLY A 91 -1.01 5.94 13.57
C GLY A 91 -0.54 6.64 14.83
N MET A 92 0.63 7.26 14.78
CA MET A 92 1.05 8.22 15.81
C MET A 92 0.17 9.47 15.78
N ILE A 93 -0.34 9.80 14.59
CA ILE A 93 -1.30 10.87 14.32
C ILE A 93 -2.43 10.27 13.47
N PRO A 94 -3.72 10.61 13.73
CA PRO A 94 -4.84 10.13 12.93
C PRO A 94 -4.66 10.38 11.43
N GLY A 95 -4.95 9.37 10.62
CA GLY A 95 -4.80 9.41 9.17
C GLY A 95 -3.43 8.94 8.68
N CYS A 96 -2.49 8.64 9.59
CA CYS A 96 -1.16 8.11 9.28
C CYS A 96 -0.44 8.95 8.22
N PRO A 97 -0.16 10.25 8.48
CA PRO A 97 0.49 11.11 7.50
C PRO A 97 1.86 10.55 7.09
N GLN A 98 2.25 10.83 5.85
CA GLN A 98 3.57 10.49 5.34
C GLN A 98 4.68 11.27 6.07
N VAL A 99 5.87 10.67 6.17
CA VAL A 99 7.03 11.26 6.88
C VAL A 99 7.70 12.41 6.13
N VAL A 100 7.47 12.51 4.82
CA VAL A 100 8.06 13.52 3.91
C VAL A 100 7.00 14.10 2.98
N PRO A 101 7.20 15.29 2.37
CA PRO A 101 6.28 15.85 1.39
C PRO A 101 6.01 14.90 0.20
N PRO A 102 4.85 14.99 -0.49
CA PRO A 102 4.47 14.05 -1.54
C PRO A 102 5.51 13.87 -2.67
N ALA A 103 6.15 14.96 -3.12
CA ALA A 103 7.14 14.87 -4.19
C ALA A 103 8.38 14.06 -3.77
N GLU A 104 8.84 14.24 -2.53
CA GLU A 104 9.96 13.49 -1.95
C GLU A 104 9.56 12.03 -1.71
N LEU A 105 8.33 11.78 -1.23
CA LEU A 105 7.80 10.44 -1.06
C LEU A 105 7.84 9.62 -2.35
N TYR A 106 7.45 10.21 -3.49
CA TYR A 106 7.49 9.52 -4.78
C TYR A 106 8.92 9.19 -5.24
N LEU A 107 9.90 10.02 -4.88
CA LEU A 107 11.31 9.74 -5.16
C LEU A 107 11.84 8.62 -4.27
N ASP A 108 11.54 8.67 -2.97
CA ASP A 108 11.98 7.66 -2.00
C ASP A 108 11.46 6.27 -2.34
N VAL A 109 10.17 6.14 -2.68
CA VAL A 109 9.61 4.84 -3.10
C VAL A 109 10.26 4.35 -4.38
N TRP A 110 10.55 5.25 -5.32
CA TRP A 110 11.19 4.87 -6.58
C TRP A 110 12.62 4.38 -6.38
N GLU A 111 13.38 5.04 -5.50
CA GLU A 111 14.75 4.60 -5.18
C GLU A 111 14.77 3.27 -4.41
N ARG A 112 13.78 2.99 -3.54
CA ARG A 112 13.62 1.66 -2.92
C ARG A 112 13.41 0.56 -3.97
N ILE A 113 12.50 0.78 -4.91
CA ILE A 113 12.26 -0.15 -6.03
C ILE A 113 13.53 -0.34 -6.86
N ARG A 114 14.22 0.74 -7.22
CA ARG A 114 15.50 0.64 -7.96
C ARG A 114 16.59 -0.08 -7.19
N GLY A 115 16.55 -0.02 -5.86
CA GLY A 115 17.41 -0.76 -4.94
C GLY A 115 17.01 -2.24 -4.75
N GLY A 116 15.93 -2.71 -5.38
CA GLY A 116 15.44 -4.08 -5.28
C GLY A 116 14.55 -4.36 -4.06
N ASP A 117 14.20 -3.33 -3.30
CA ASP A 117 13.22 -3.42 -2.22
C ASP A 117 11.80 -3.28 -2.79
N GLU A 118 11.30 -4.38 -3.34
CA GLU A 118 10.00 -4.44 -4.00
C GLU A 118 8.88 -4.96 -3.06
N PRO A 119 7.64 -4.49 -3.22
CA PRO A 119 6.49 -5.09 -2.56
C PRO A 119 6.37 -6.57 -2.94
N GLY A 120 6.36 -7.44 -1.93
CA GLY A 120 6.31 -8.87 -2.15
C GLY A 120 5.82 -9.64 -0.94
N TYR A 121 5.45 -10.89 -1.16
CA TYR A 121 5.18 -11.82 -0.08
C TYR A 121 6.51 -12.27 0.51
N THR A 122 6.89 -11.74 1.67
CA THR A 122 7.98 -12.32 2.45
C THR A 122 7.56 -13.70 2.94
N GLU A 123 8.45 -14.69 2.85
CA GLU A 123 8.24 -15.98 3.51
C GLU A 123 8.00 -15.75 5.01
N LEU A 124 6.82 -16.16 5.48
CA LEU A 124 6.48 -16.11 6.89
C LEU A 124 7.44 -17.04 7.65
N ARG A 125 8.48 -16.49 8.27
CA ARG A 125 9.14 -17.15 9.41
C ARG A 125 8.23 -17.03 10.61
N THR A 126 7.26 -17.95 10.72
CA THR A 126 6.43 -18.04 11.90
C THR A 126 7.25 -18.59 13.06
N THR A 127 7.64 -17.73 14.00
CA THR A 127 8.04 -18.21 15.32
C THR A 127 6.77 -18.73 16.00
N PRO A 128 6.71 -19.99 16.46
CA PRO A 128 5.49 -20.56 17.03
C PRO A 128 5.03 -19.73 18.24
N HIS A 129 3.84 -19.13 18.16
CA HIS A 129 3.25 -18.43 19.28
C HIS A 129 2.91 -19.45 20.38
N ARG A 130 3.65 -19.39 21.50
CA ARG A 130 3.43 -20.25 22.67
C ARG A 130 2.11 -19.87 23.33
N ARG A 131 1.07 -20.65 23.03
CA ARG A 131 -0.27 -20.56 23.63
C ARG A 131 -0.14 -20.52 25.16
N LYS A 132 -0.44 -19.37 25.80
CA LYS A 132 -0.60 -19.31 27.26
C LYS A 132 -1.89 -20.05 27.63
N ARG A 133 -1.75 -21.20 28.28
CA ARG A 133 -2.84 -21.85 29.03
C ARG A 133 -2.98 -21.15 30.38
N ARG A 134 -4.13 -20.54 30.64
CA ARG A 134 -4.98 -20.74 31.83
C ARG A 134 -6.15 -19.78 31.82
#